data_AF-A0A7D9HWE2-F1
#
_entry.id   AF-A0A7D9HWE2-F1
#
_cell.length_a   1.000
_cell.length_b   1.000
_cell.length_c   1.000
_cell.angle_alpha   90.00
_cell.angle_beta   90.00
_cell.angle_gamma   90.00
#
_symmetry.space_group_name_H-M   'P 1'
#
loop_
_entity.id
_entity.type
_entity.pdbx_description
1 polymer ?
#
loop_
_entity_poly.entity_id
_entity_poly.type
_entity_poly.pdbx_seq_one_letter_code
_entity_poly.pdbx_strand_id
1 'polypeptide(L)'
;MPVIGKVVEVLEEEFTIHYWKGSYAKPWEPHLLKNGREITPWSDVLPKQSIIICDFHLDSENKLLENTRKYLKRWYQEERART
;
A
#
# COMPACT_ATOMS: atom_id res chain seq x y z
N MET A 1 3.91 -9.26 -4.47
CA MET A 1 3.62 -7.97 -5.16
C MET A 1 3.52 -6.91 -4.08
N PRO A 2 4.03 -5.68 -4.26
CA PRO A 2 3.83 -4.64 -3.26
C PRO A 2 2.34 -4.43 -3.05
N VAL A 3 1.96 -4.07 -1.83
CA VAL A 3 0.61 -3.62 -1.50
C VAL A 3 0.78 -2.23 -0.92
N ILE A 4 -0.09 -1.29 -1.32
CA ILE A 4 -0.14 0.04 -0.70
C ILE A 4 -1.47 0.20 0.02
N GLY A 5 -1.49 1.05 1.03
CA GLY A 5 -2.68 1.40 1.78
C GLY A 5 -2.75 2.88 2.03
N LYS A 6 -3.97 3.41 2.12
CA LYS A 6 -4.23 4.75 2.66
C LYS A 6 -4.49 4.61 4.14
N VAL A 7 -3.66 5.23 4.97
CA VAL A 7 -3.87 5.27 6.42
C VAL A 7 -5.14 6.06 6.73
N VAL A 8 -6.02 5.48 7.56
CA VAL A 8 -7.29 6.09 7.97
C VAL A 8 -7.35 6.36 9.47
N GLU A 9 -6.53 5.65 10.25
CA GLU A 9 -6.42 5.82 11.69
C GLU A 9 -4.99 5.47 12.13
N VAL A 10 -4.48 6.21 13.11
CA VAL A 10 -3.16 5.96 13.71
C VAL A 10 -3.34 5.75 15.21
N LEU A 11 -2.86 4.61 15.69
CA LEU A 11 -2.84 4.22 17.10
C LEU A 11 -1.38 4.29 17.62
N GLU A 12 -1.18 3.92 18.88
CA GLU A 12 0.14 4.01 19.54
C GLU A 12 1.19 3.13 18.83
N GLU A 13 0.88 1.86 18.59
CA GLU A 13 1.81 0.91 17.95
C GLU A 13 1.32 0.43 16.57
N GLU A 14 0.08 0.76 16.21
CA GLU A 14 -0.62 0.24 15.04
C GLU A 14 -1.22 1.36 14.19
N PHE A 15 -1.70 0.99 13.02
CA PHE A 15 -2.46 1.86 12.14
C PHE A 15 -3.47 1.07 11.33
N THR A 16 -4.60 1.71 11.03
CA THR A 16 -5.63 1.14 10.15
C THR A 16 -5.40 1.67 8.75
N ILE A 17 -5.46 0.79 7.75
CA ILE A 17 -5.39 1.16 6.33
C ILE A 17 -6.64 0.76 5.59
N HIS A 18 -6.91 1.45 4.49
CA HIS A 18 -7.66 0.90 3.37
C HIS A 18 -6.69 0.45 2.27
N TYR A 19 -6.78 -0.82 1.87
CA TYR A 19 -5.95 -1.37 0.82
C TYR A 19 -6.27 -0.76 -0.55
N TRP A 20 -5.22 -0.58 -1.34
CA TRP A 20 -5.31 -0.25 -2.75
C TRP A 20 -4.67 -1.38 -3.54
N LYS A 21 -5.25 -1.72 -4.70
CA LYS A 21 -4.76 -2.74 -5.61
C LYS A 21 -4.18 -2.08 -6.85
N GLY A 22 -3.07 -2.62 -7.34
CA GLY A 22 -2.35 -2.05 -8.47
C GLY A 22 -1.04 -2.81 -8.75
N SER A 23 -0.14 -2.18 -9.50
CA SER A 23 1.20 -2.72 -9.72
C SER A 23 2.22 -1.60 -9.88
N TYR A 24 3.50 -1.95 -9.98
CA TYR A 24 4.57 -0.95 -10.16
C TYR A 24 4.40 -0.03 -11.38
N ALA A 25 3.71 -0.47 -12.43
CA ALA A 25 3.58 0.30 -13.68
C ALA A 25 2.12 0.63 -14.04
N LYS A 26 1.15 0.14 -13.25
CA LYS A 26 -0.28 0.37 -13.50
C LYS A 26 -0.86 1.27 -12.41
N PRO A 27 -1.97 1.97 -12.70
CA PRO A 27 -2.70 2.73 -11.70
C PRO A 27 -3.05 1.89 -10.49
N TRP A 28 -3.09 2.54 -9.34
CA TRP A 28 -3.62 2.01 -8.11
C TRP A 28 -5.04 2.50 -7.91
N GLU A 29 -5.91 1.62 -7.43
CA GLU A 29 -7.30 1.94 -7.12
C GLU A 29 -7.69 1.34 -5.77
N PRO A 30 -8.68 1.93 -5.06
CA PRO A 30 -9.20 1.36 -3.84
C PRO A 30 -9.59 -0.11 -4.02
N HIS A 31 -9.13 -0.97 -3.12
CA HIS A 31 -9.56 -2.35 -3.09
C HIS A 31 -10.88 -2.42 -2.33
N LEU A 32 -11.97 -2.61 -3.05
CA LEU A 32 -13.31 -2.71 -2.48
C LEU A 32 -13.74 -4.17 -2.36
N LEU A 33 -14.31 -4.54 -1.21
CA LEU A 33 -14.95 -5.82 -0.97
C LEU A 33 -16.46 -5.66 -1.10
N LYS A 34 -17.10 -6.69 -1.66
CA LYS A 34 -18.55 -6.77 -1.75
C LYS A 34 -19.07 -7.73 -0.70
N ASN A 35 -19.85 -7.22 0.25
CA ASN A 35 -20.56 -8.03 1.24
C ASN A 35 -22.07 -7.91 1.00
N GLY A 36 -22.62 -8.86 0.24
CA GLY A 36 -24.01 -8.79 -0.21
C GLY A 36 -24.25 -7.58 -1.14
N ARG A 37 -25.01 -6.58 -0.66
CA ARG A 37 -25.28 -5.32 -1.39
C ARG A 37 -24.33 -4.19 -1.03
N GLU A 38 -23.55 -4.36 0.04
CA GLU A 38 -22.63 -3.33 0.52
C GLU A 38 -21.28 -3.44 -0.20
N ILE A 39 -20.70 -2.28 -0.51
CA ILE A 39 -19.35 -2.16 -1.08
C ILE A 39 -18.54 -1.33 -0.09
N THR A 40 -17.57 -1.97 0.56
CA THR A 40 -16.71 -1.32 1.56
C THR A 40 -15.25 -1.39 1.13
N PRO A 41 -14.43 -0.38 1.46
CA PRO A 41 -12.98 -0.50 1.33
C PRO A 41 -12.48 -1.68 2.16
N TRP A 42 -11.57 -2.47 1.60
CA TRP A 42 -10.90 -3.49 2.37
C TRP A 42 -9.97 -2.83 3.38
N SER A 43 -10.25 -3.03 4.66
CA SER A 43 -9.45 -2.50 5.76
C SER A 43 -8.64 -3.58 6.47
N ASP A 44 -7.58 -3.14 7.15
CA ASP A 44 -6.74 -3.97 8.01
C ASP A 44 -6.03 -3.10 9.05
N VAL A 45 -5.63 -3.73 10.16
CA VAL A 45 -4.85 -3.09 11.25
C VAL A 45 -3.48 -3.71 11.26
N LEU A 46 -2.45 -2.89 11.08
CA LEU A 46 -1.07 -3.35 10.97
C LEU A 46 -0.18 -2.68 12.03
N PRO A 47 0.83 -3.39 12.55
CA PRO A 47 1.84 -2.80 13.43
C PRO A 47 2.74 -1.84 12.63
N LYS A 48 3.19 -0.74 13.25
CA LYS A 48 4.04 0.28 12.59
C LYS A 48 5.31 -0.29 11.95
N GLN A 49 5.83 -1.39 12.47
CA GLN A 49 7.00 -2.11 11.94
C GLN A 49 6.75 -2.70 10.54
N SER A 50 5.49 -2.85 10.12
CA SER A 50 5.13 -3.29 8.76
C SER A 50 5.33 -2.21 7.68
N ILE A 51 5.64 -0.96 8.06
CA ILE A 51 5.81 0.15 7.10
C ILE A 51 7.17 0.06 6.42
N ILE A 52 7.17 -0.06 5.09
CA ILE A 52 8.39 -0.03 4.25
C ILE A 52 8.71 1.41 3.81
N ILE A 53 7.67 2.18 3.48
CA ILE A 53 7.72 3.58 3.07
C ILE A 53 6.39 4.26 3.42
N CYS A 54 6.44 5.49 3.90
CA CYS A 54 5.29 6.34 4.15
C CYS A 54 5.44 7.68 3.42
N ASP A 55 4.36 8.48 3.39
CA ASP A 55 4.33 9.85 2.84
C ASP A 55 4.78 9.98 1.37
N PHE A 56 4.52 8.96 0.55
CA PHE A 56 4.74 9.03 -0.90
C PHE A 56 3.47 9.44 -1.63
N HIS A 57 3.64 9.96 -2.85
CA HIS A 57 2.53 10.43 -3.69
C HIS A 57 2.39 9.55 -4.94
N LEU A 58 1.15 9.44 -5.43
CA LEU A 58 0.86 8.92 -6.77
C LEU A 58 0.91 10.09 -7.78
N ASP A 59 1.15 9.77 -9.05
CA ASP A 59 1.01 10.76 -10.13
C ASP A 59 -0.46 11.03 -10.48
N SER A 60 -0.70 11.89 -11.47
CA SER A 60 -2.03 12.25 -11.95
C SER A 60 -2.83 11.07 -12.53
N GLU A 61 -2.17 9.96 -12.85
CA GLU A 61 -2.79 8.73 -13.35
C GLU A 61 -2.93 7.66 -12.25
N ASN A 62 -2.78 8.05 -10.97
CA ASN A 62 -2.76 7.15 -9.82
C ASN A 62 -1.66 6.07 -9.88
N LYS A 63 -0.56 6.30 -10.60
CA LYS A 63 0.58 5.38 -10.62
C LYS A 63 1.62 5.79 -9.59
N LEU A 64 2.48 4.84 -9.20
CA LEU A 64 3.64 5.16 -8.38
C LEU A 64 4.60 6.07 -9.16
N LEU A 65 5.07 7.12 -8.51
CA LEU A 65 6.19 7.91 -9.01
C LEU A 65 7.43 7.03 -9.23
N GLU A 66 8.25 7.40 -10.22
CA GLU A 66 9.41 6.60 -10.62
C GLU A 66 10.37 6.32 -9.45
N ASN A 67 10.60 7.32 -8.60
CA ASN A 67 11.48 7.21 -7.45
C ASN A 67 10.93 6.21 -6.42
N THR A 68 9.64 6.30 -6.08
CA THR A 68 8.95 5.34 -5.19
C THR A 68 9.05 3.91 -5.72
N ARG A 69 8.84 3.73 -7.03
CA ARG A 69 8.95 2.44 -7.69
C ARG A 69 10.38 1.87 -7.64
N LYS A 70 11.40 2.69 -7.92
CA LYS A 70 12.81 2.28 -7.86
C LYS A 70 13.19 1.87 -6.43
N TYR A 71 12.80 2.67 -5.45
CA TYR A 71 13.02 2.38 -4.03
C TYR A 71 12.42 1.04 -3.61
N LEU A 72 11.12 0.84 -3.86
CA LEU A 72 10.42 -0.40 -3.48
C LEU A 72 11.04 -1.64 -4.14
N LYS A 73 11.37 -1.56 -5.44
CA LYS A 73 12.02 -2.68 -6.14
C LYS A 73 13.35 -3.06 -5.48
N ARG A 74 14.18 -2.06 -5.15
CA ARG A 74 15.46 -2.29 -4.47
C ARG A 74 15.25 -2.91 -3.10
N TRP A 75 14.35 -2.35 -2.29
CA TRP A 75 14.05 -2.85 -0.95
C TRP A 75 13.64 -4.33 -0.97
N TYR A 76 12.69 -4.72 -1.84
CA TYR A 76 12.26 -6.11 -1.94
C TYR A 76 13.32 -7.04 -2.52
N GLN A 77 14.23 -6.56 -3.37
CA GLN A 77 15.36 -7.35 -3.85
C GLN A 77 16.35 -7.64 -2.70
N GLU A 78 16.67 -6.64 -1.90
CA GLU A 78 17.52 -6.78 -0.71
C GLU A 78 16.88 -7.69 0.34
N GLU A 79 15.58 -7.53 0.60
CA GLU A 79 14.85 -8.36 1.56
C GLU A 79 14.83 -9.84 1.13
N ARG A 80 14.63 -10.11 -0.16
CA ARG A 80 14.69 -11.47 -0.70
C ARG A 80 16.09 -12.09 -0.68
N ALA A 81 17.14 -11.28 -0.56
CA ALA A 81 18.51 -11.78 -0.43
C ALA A 81 18.88 -12.07 1.03
N ARG A 82 18.11 -11.55 2.00
CA ARG A 82 18.30 -11.80 3.44
C ARG A 82 17.65 -13.09 3.94
N THR A 83 16.64 -13.57 3.23
CA THR A 83 15.81 -14.73 3.57
C THR A 83 16.12 -15.92 2.67
#